data_AF-A0A9E1LYL2-F1
#
_entry.id   AF-A0A9E1LYL2-F1
#
_cell.length_a   1.000
_cell.length_b   1.000
_cell.length_c   1.000
_cell.angle_alpha   90.00
_cell.angle_beta   90.00
_cell.angle_gamma   90.00
#
_symmetry.space_group_name_H-M   'P 1'
#
loop_
_entity.id
_entity.type
_entity.pdbx_description
1 polymer ?
#
loop_
_entity_poly.entity_id
_entity_poly.type
_entity_poly.pdbx_seq_one_letter_code
_entity_poly.pdbx_strand_id
1 'polypeptide(L)'
;MERNFETVMIEQCAPVLASLKPAGLFRYETSDCADLARRVRSWNEQLGEKGLCVRVLKGCVRTHRYLVYVYRESKLRAVLAQPQVRDFLCKEGYTLPEQSDDYAPLLQQLSRRLCCEADFPHEIGVFLGYPLYDVVGFIENAGRNFTCCGCWKAYGDPSAAQRHFAQLNKCTAVYLRLFRSGTPIQRLAVAA
;
A
#
# COMPACT_ATOMS: atom_id res chain seq x y z
N MET A 1 20.86 -4.48 -10.87
CA MET A 1 21.01 -5.40 -9.73
C MET A 1 19.61 -5.64 -9.19
N GLU A 2 19.06 -6.85 -9.38
CA GLU A 2 17.72 -7.17 -8.89
C GLU A 2 17.72 -7.08 -7.36
N ARG A 3 16.88 -6.21 -6.80
CA ARG A 3 16.77 -6.08 -5.35
C ARG A 3 15.94 -7.26 -4.85
N ASN A 4 16.39 -7.89 -3.77
CA ASN A 4 15.67 -9.01 -3.17
C ASN A 4 14.24 -8.60 -2.74
N PHE A 5 13.24 -9.43 -3.05
CA PHE A 5 11.81 -9.15 -2.81
C PHE A 5 11.53 -8.85 -1.33
N GLU A 6 12.05 -9.68 -0.44
CA GLU A 6 11.85 -9.58 1.01
C GLU A 6 12.42 -8.28 1.56
N THR A 7 13.58 -7.86 1.04
CA THR A 7 14.22 -6.60 1.43
C THR A 7 13.35 -5.40 1.04
N VAL A 8 12.85 -5.36 -0.19
CA VAL A 8 11.96 -4.27 -0.66
C VAL A 8 10.63 -4.29 0.10
N MET A 9 10.09 -5.47 0.39
CA MET A 9 8.89 -5.63 1.20
C MET A 9 9.07 -5.05 2.61
N ILE A 10 10.19 -5.31 3.29
CA ILE A 10 10.45 -4.69 4.60
C ILE A 10 10.63 -3.17 4.49
N GLU A 11 11.41 -2.69 3.53
CA GLU A 11 11.66 -1.26 3.36
C GLU A 11 10.38 -0.45 3.14
N GLN A 12 9.44 -0.99 2.36
CA GLN A 12 8.25 -0.27 1.92
C GLN A 12 7.00 -0.63 2.72
N CYS A 13 6.96 -1.81 3.36
CA CYS A 13 5.77 -2.32 4.03
C CYS A 13 5.99 -2.67 5.50
N ALA A 14 7.12 -2.33 6.12
CA ALA A 14 7.32 -2.50 7.57
C ALA A 14 6.18 -1.90 8.42
N PRO A 15 5.66 -0.69 8.15
CA PRO A 15 4.51 -0.17 8.90
C PRO A 15 3.23 -1.00 8.73
N VAL A 16 3.06 -1.69 7.60
CA VAL A 16 1.95 -2.62 7.37
C VAL A 16 2.16 -3.87 8.20
N LEU A 17 3.36 -4.45 8.19
CA LEU A 17 3.72 -5.61 9.00
C LEU A 17 3.55 -5.34 10.50
N ALA A 18 3.86 -4.12 10.94
CA ALA A 18 3.67 -3.64 12.31
C ALA A 18 2.22 -3.24 12.65
N SER A 19 1.26 -3.38 11.71
CA SER A 19 -0.15 -3.00 11.91
C SER A 19 -0.37 -1.49 12.12
N LEU A 20 0.60 -0.65 11.76
CA LEU A 20 0.50 0.82 11.82
C LEU A 20 -0.19 1.42 10.59
N LYS A 21 -0.13 0.74 9.45
CA LYS A 21 -0.71 1.20 8.17
C LYS A 21 -1.59 0.08 7.57
N PRO A 22 -2.72 0.42 6.91
CA PRO A 22 -3.55 -0.60 6.26
C PRO A 22 -2.83 -1.25 5.08
N ALA A 23 -2.01 -0.53 4.33
CA ALA A 23 -1.33 -1.09 3.18
C ALA A 23 -0.05 -0.36 2.78
N GLY A 24 0.73 -1.01 1.93
CA GLY A 24 1.99 -0.53 1.39
C GLY A 24 2.15 -1.03 -0.04
N LEU A 25 2.95 -0.32 -0.81
CA LEU A 25 3.09 -0.52 -2.24
C LEU A 25 4.56 -0.40 -2.60
N PHE A 26 5.06 -1.33 -3.41
CA PHE A 26 6.41 -1.24 -3.90
C PHE A 26 6.52 -1.76 -5.32
N ARG A 27 7.52 -1.23 -6.02
CA ARG A 27 7.88 -1.74 -7.33
C ARG A 27 8.89 -2.87 -7.16
N TYR A 28 8.65 -3.96 -7.87
CA TYR A 28 9.54 -5.10 -7.98
C TYR A 28 9.87 -5.36 -9.44
N GLU A 29 11.11 -5.72 -9.72
CA GLU A 29 11.60 -5.97 -11.08
C GLU A 29 12.12 -7.40 -11.16
N THR A 30 11.58 -8.20 -12.07
CA THR A 30 12.00 -9.59 -12.29
C THR A 30 11.59 -10.06 -13.69
N SER A 31 12.48 -10.80 -14.35
CA SER A 31 12.13 -11.49 -15.60
C SER A 31 11.31 -12.76 -15.37
N ASP A 32 11.36 -13.34 -14.17
CA ASP A 32 10.66 -14.57 -13.82
C ASP A 32 9.27 -14.30 -13.23
N CYS A 33 8.28 -14.27 -14.11
CA CYS A 33 6.88 -14.09 -13.74
C CYS A 33 6.34 -15.25 -12.87
N ALA A 34 6.85 -16.47 -13.11
CA ALA A 34 6.41 -17.66 -12.40
C ALA A 34 6.97 -17.68 -10.97
N ASP A 35 8.21 -17.21 -10.76
CA ASP A 35 8.77 -16.98 -9.44
C ASP A 35 7.99 -15.93 -8.66
N LEU A 36 7.67 -14.77 -9.26
CA LEU A 36 6.85 -13.76 -8.61
C LEU A 36 5.48 -14.31 -8.17
N ALA A 37 4.80 -15.06 -9.04
CA ALA A 37 3.52 -15.66 -8.72
C ALA A 37 3.63 -16.69 -7.57
N ARG A 38 4.70 -17.49 -7.54
CA ARG A 38 4.98 -18.43 -6.45
C ARG A 38 5.27 -17.70 -5.13
N ARG A 39 6.07 -16.64 -5.15
CA ARG A 39 6.35 -15.80 -3.96
C ARG A 39 5.08 -15.19 -3.39
N VAL A 40 4.24 -14.61 -4.24
CA VAL A 40 2.97 -14.01 -3.80
C VAL A 40 2.07 -15.04 -3.15
N ARG A 41 1.92 -16.24 -3.74
CA ARG A 41 1.16 -17.33 -3.12
C ARG A 41 1.75 -17.75 -1.78
N SER A 42 3.06 -17.98 -1.72
CA SER A 42 3.73 -18.40 -0.50
C SER A 42 3.63 -17.36 0.63
N TRP A 43 3.72 -16.06 0.32
CA TRP A 43 3.53 -15.02 1.32
C TRP A 43 2.08 -14.93 1.80
N ASN A 44 1.09 -15.14 0.93
CA ASN A 44 -0.31 -15.22 1.34
C ASN A 44 -0.57 -16.41 2.27
N GLU A 45 0.02 -17.57 1.99
CA GLU A 45 -0.08 -18.75 2.87
C GLU A 45 0.56 -18.48 4.25
N GLN A 46 1.73 -17.85 4.28
CA GLN A 46 2.49 -17.63 5.52
C GLN A 46 2.01 -16.46 6.37
N LEU A 47 1.45 -15.41 5.74
CA LEU A 47 1.05 -14.17 6.43
C LEU A 47 -0.48 -14.02 6.52
N GLY A 48 -1.24 -14.87 5.83
CA GLY A 48 -2.71 -14.84 5.83
C GLY A 48 -3.29 -14.99 7.24
N GLU A 49 -2.75 -15.90 8.06
CA GLU A 49 -3.15 -16.06 9.48
C GLU A 49 -2.93 -14.80 10.32
N LYS A 50 -2.07 -13.89 9.86
CA LYS A 50 -1.78 -12.60 10.50
C LYS A 50 -2.61 -11.45 9.93
N GLY A 51 -3.57 -11.76 9.06
CA GLY A 51 -4.46 -10.81 8.39
C GLY A 51 -3.78 -9.98 7.31
N LEU A 52 -2.68 -10.47 6.72
CA LEU A 52 -1.93 -9.80 5.65
C LEU A 52 -2.16 -10.50 4.32
N CYS A 53 -2.26 -9.71 3.26
CA CYS A 53 -2.39 -10.18 1.89
C CYS A 53 -1.35 -9.49 1.00
N VAL A 54 -0.82 -10.23 0.03
CA VAL A 54 0.08 -9.76 -1.01
C VAL A 54 -0.59 -9.94 -2.37
N ARG A 55 -0.62 -8.89 -3.17
CA ARG A 55 -1.25 -8.88 -4.50
C ARG A 55 -0.42 -8.07 -5.49
N VAL A 56 -0.34 -8.52 -6.74
CA VAL A 56 0.20 -7.70 -7.83
C VAL A 56 -0.95 -6.85 -8.40
N LEU A 57 -0.83 -5.53 -8.35
CA LEU A 57 -1.83 -4.60 -8.90
C LEU A 57 -1.57 -4.21 -10.35
N LYS A 58 -0.30 -4.15 -10.75
CA LYS A 58 0.12 -3.85 -12.13
C LYS A 58 1.34 -4.69 -12.46
N GLY A 59 1.38 -5.27 -13.64
CA GLY A 59 2.54 -6.02 -14.12
C GLY A 59 2.75 -5.79 -15.61
N CYS A 60 4.00 -5.59 -16.02
CA CYS A 60 4.35 -5.46 -17.43
C CYS A 60 5.48 -6.44 -17.75
N VAL A 61 5.13 -7.55 -18.41
CA VAL A 61 6.09 -8.61 -18.78
C VAL A 61 7.21 -8.07 -19.68
N ARG A 62 6.90 -7.13 -20.58
CA ARG A 62 7.91 -6.54 -21.49
C ARG A 62 8.97 -5.71 -20.78
N THR A 63 8.60 -5.04 -19.69
CA THR A 63 9.53 -4.19 -18.93
C THR A 63 10.01 -4.87 -17.65
N HIS A 64 9.51 -6.07 -17.35
CA HIS A 64 9.78 -6.84 -16.15
C HIS A 64 9.42 -6.12 -14.85
N ARG A 65 8.51 -5.14 -14.90
CA ARG A 65 8.15 -4.28 -13.76
C ARG A 65 6.78 -4.64 -13.22
N TYR A 66 6.73 -4.82 -11.91
CA TYR A 66 5.53 -5.17 -11.16
C TYR A 66 5.31 -4.21 -10.01
N LEU A 67 4.06 -3.91 -9.74
CA LEU A 67 3.61 -3.11 -8.61
C LEU A 67 2.92 -4.05 -7.63
N VAL A 68 3.61 -4.32 -6.52
CA VAL A 68 3.19 -5.26 -5.49
C VAL A 68 2.58 -4.46 -4.34
N TYR A 69 1.40 -4.91 -3.92
CA TYR A 69 0.58 -4.31 -2.88
C TYR A 69 0.46 -5.28 -1.72
N VAL A 70 0.86 -4.83 -0.54
CA VAL A 70 0.79 -5.59 0.71
C VAL A 70 -0.19 -4.86 1.61
N TYR A 71 -1.24 -5.54 2.05
CA TYR A 71 -2.30 -4.89 2.82
C TYR A 71 -2.84 -5.78 3.92
N ARG A 72 -3.46 -5.14 4.91
CA ARG A 72 -4.22 -5.77 5.97
C ARG A 72 -5.69 -5.68 5.64
N GLU A 73 -6.33 -6.83 5.52
CA GLU A 73 -7.70 -6.94 5.07
C GLU A 73 -8.68 -6.13 5.92
N SER A 74 -8.64 -6.36 7.23
CA SER A 74 -9.52 -5.69 8.20
C SER A 74 -9.36 -4.17 8.21
N LYS A 75 -8.11 -3.68 8.16
CA LYS A 75 -7.83 -2.23 8.17
C LYS A 75 -8.18 -1.57 6.84
N LEU A 76 -7.89 -2.22 5.71
CA LEU A 76 -8.26 -1.72 4.40
C LEU A 76 -9.79 -1.59 4.29
N ARG A 77 -10.51 -2.64 4.69
CA ARG A 77 -11.98 -2.61 4.76
C ARG A 77 -12.48 -1.46 5.63
N ALA A 78 -11.91 -1.26 6.82
CA ALA A 78 -12.30 -0.16 7.71
C ALA A 78 -12.07 1.23 7.08
N VAL A 79 -11.02 1.40 6.27
CA VAL A 79 -10.78 2.66 5.53
C VAL A 79 -11.80 2.84 4.40
N LEU A 80 -12.01 1.80 3.59
CA LEU A 80 -12.91 1.86 2.43
C LEU A 80 -14.41 1.91 2.81
N ALA A 81 -14.75 1.52 4.03
CA ALA A 81 -16.11 1.62 4.57
C ALA A 81 -16.47 3.05 5.04
N GLN A 82 -15.49 3.96 5.21
CA GLN A 82 -15.77 5.31 5.67
C GLN A 82 -16.63 6.06 4.65
N PRO A 83 -17.75 6.70 5.07
CA PRO A 83 -18.66 7.38 4.15
C PRO A 83 -17.96 8.40 3.24
N GLN A 84 -17.08 9.22 3.81
CA GLN A 84 -16.33 10.24 3.06
C GLN A 84 -15.41 9.63 2.00
N VAL A 85 -14.80 8.48 2.30
CA VAL A 85 -13.96 7.73 1.34
C VAL A 85 -14.83 7.15 0.22
N ARG A 86 -15.99 6.58 0.55
CA ARG A 86 -16.93 6.04 -0.45
C ARG A 86 -17.44 7.14 -1.38
N ASP A 87 -17.84 8.28 -0.83
CA ASP A 87 -18.29 9.43 -1.61
C ASP A 87 -17.19 9.95 -2.54
N PHE A 88 -15.95 10.03 -2.04
CA PHE A 88 -14.79 10.40 -2.86
C PHE A 88 -14.54 9.39 -3.97
N LEU A 89 -14.47 8.09 -3.68
CA LEU A 89 -14.26 7.05 -4.69
C LEU A 89 -15.37 7.03 -5.75
N CYS A 90 -16.62 7.26 -5.35
CA CYS A 90 -17.73 7.39 -6.29
C CYS A 90 -17.54 8.59 -7.24
N LYS A 91 -17.07 9.73 -6.74
CA LYS A 91 -16.75 10.92 -7.56
C LYS A 91 -15.58 10.66 -8.51
N GLU A 92 -14.59 9.89 -8.08
CA GLU A 92 -13.48 9.42 -8.93
C GLU A 92 -13.93 8.39 -9.97
N GLY A 93 -15.20 7.94 -9.94
CA GLY A 93 -15.78 7.00 -10.91
C GLY A 93 -15.63 5.53 -10.55
N TYR A 94 -15.45 5.20 -9.26
CA TYR A 94 -15.51 3.81 -8.80
C TYR A 94 -16.96 3.38 -8.61
N THR A 95 -17.28 2.20 -9.12
CA THR A 95 -18.53 1.52 -8.76
C THR A 95 -18.37 0.93 -7.37
N LEU A 96 -19.15 1.42 -6.42
CA LEU A 96 -19.15 0.90 -5.06
C LEU A 96 -19.91 -0.43 -5.00
N PRO A 97 -19.40 -1.41 -4.23
CA PRO A 97 -20.10 -2.67 -3.99
C PRO A 97 -21.40 -2.42 -3.20
N GLU A 98 -22.44 -3.21 -3.50
CA GLU A 98 -23.71 -3.20 -2.75
C GLU A 98 -23.50 -3.61 -1.28
N GLN A 99 -22.66 -4.62 -1.06
CA GLN A 99 -22.22 -5.04 0.27
C GLN A 99 -20.98 -4.23 0.66
N SER A 100 -21.04 -3.51 1.78
CA SER A 100 -19.95 -2.65 2.26
C SER A 100 -18.65 -3.42 2.55
N ASP A 101 -18.76 -4.72 2.80
CA ASP A 101 -17.64 -5.57 3.22
C ASP A 101 -16.82 -6.14 2.06
N ASP A 102 -17.34 -6.10 0.82
CA ASP A 102 -16.61 -6.63 -0.34
C ASP A 102 -15.79 -5.54 -1.06
N TYR A 103 -14.52 -5.40 -0.70
CA TYR A 103 -13.59 -4.45 -1.33
C TYR A 103 -12.80 -5.05 -2.50
N ALA A 104 -13.00 -6.34 -2.85
CA ALA A 104 -12.29 -6.96 -3.97
C ALA A 104 -12.60 -6.29 -5.33
N PRO A 105 -13.85 -5.86 -5.62
CA PRO A 105 -14.17 -5.09 -6.82
C PRO A 105 -13.44 -3.74 -6.88
N LEU A 106 -13.21 -3.09 -5.74
CA LEU A 106 -12.49 -1.80 -5.70
C LEU A 106 -11.00 -2.00 -6.05
N LEU A 107 -10.37 -3.06 -5.52
CA LEU A 107 -8.99 -3.41 -5.87
C LEU A 107 -8.85 -3.84 -7.35
N GLN A 108 -9.88 -4.48 -7.91
CA GLN A 108 -9.90 -4.82 -9.34
C GLN A 108 -10.01 -3.57 -10.21
N GLN A 109 -10.88 -2.61 -9.84
CA GLN A 109 -10.98 -1.33 -10.53
C GLN A 109 -9.66 -0.56 -10.47
N LEU A 110 -9.05 -0.43 -9.29
CA LEU A 110 -7.74 0.20 -9.12
C LEU A 110 -6.66 -0.46 -10.00
N SER A 111 -6.61 -1.79 -10.04
CA SER A 111 -5.68 -2.54 -10.89
C SER A 111 -5.91 -2.27 -12.39
N ARG A 112 -7.17 -2.18 -12.82
CA ARG A 112 -7.53 -1.82 -14.20
C ARG A 112 -7.07 -0.41 -14.53
N ARG A 113 -7.32 0.58 -13.66
CA ARG A 113 -6.87 1.98 -13.87
C ARG A 113 -5.36 2.06 -14.02
N LEU A 114 -4.63 1.44 -13.08
CA LEU A 114 -3.17 1.34 -13.13
C LEU A 114 -2.64 0.74 -14.44
N CYS A 115 -3.36 -0.21 -15.05
CA CYS A 115 -2.94 -0.87 -16.28
C CYS A 115 -3.36 -0.16 -17.56
N CYS A 116 -4.53 0.48 -17.57
CA CYS A 116 -5.19 0.97 -18.79
C CYS A 116 -5.18 2.49 -18.94
N GLU A 117 -4.99 3.25 -17.86
CA GLU A 117 -4.97 4.71 -17.89
C GLU A 117 -3.55 5.24 -18.14
N ALA A 118 -3.48 6.40 -18.79
CA ALA A 118 -2.21 7.07 -19.08
C ALA A 118 -1.60 7.66 -17.80
N ASP A 119 -2.44 8.30 -16.99
CA ASP A 119 -2.05 8.92 -15.74
C ASP A 119 -2.10 7.92 -14.58
N PHE A 120 -1.26 8.15 -13.58
CA PHE A 120 -1.22 7.29 -12.41
C PHE A 120 -2.39 7.65 -11.45
N PRO A 121 -3.25 6.71 -11.07
CA PRO A 121 -4.40 6.96 -10.20
C PRO A 121 -3.92 7.42 -8.81
N HIS A 122 -4.05 8.71 -8.53
CA HIS A 122 -3.58 9.32 -7.28
C HIS A 122 -4.50 9.02 -6.09
N GLU A 123 -5.76 8.64 -6.35
CA GLU A 123 -6.71 8.16 -5.36
C GLU A 123 -6.23 6.88 -4.65
N ILE A 124 -5.24 6.16 -5.21
CA ILE A 124 -4.55 5.03 -4.56
C ILE A 124 -4.05 5.38 -3.15
N GLY A 125 -3.80 6.67 -2.87
CA GLY A 125 -3.43 7.13 -1.54
C GLY A 125 -4.41 6.69 -0.45
N VAL A 126 -5.71 6.64 -0.74
CA VAL A 126 -6.74 6.12 0.17
C VAL A 126 -6.53 4.63 0.44
N PHE A 127 -6.24 3.85 -0.59
CA PHE A 127 -5.94 2.42 -0.47
C PHE A 127 -4.64 2.14 0.29
N LEU A 128 -3.74 3.12 0.37
CA LEU A 128 -2.55 3.08 1.23
C LEU A 128 -2.85 3.54 2.66
N GLY A 129 -4.03 4.07 2.93
CA GLY A 129 -4.40 4.65 4.22
C GLY A 129 -3.76 6.00 4.49
N TYR A 130 -3.53 6.81 3.45
CA TYR A 130 -3.29 8.23 3.65
C TYR A 130 -4.59 8.91 4.09
N PRO A 131 -4.54 9.96 4.92
CA PRO A 131 -5.72 10.74 5.26
C PRO A 131 -6.40 11.25 3.98
N LEU A 132 -7.74 11.17 3.93
CA LEU A 132 -8.50 11.54 2.72
C LEU A 132 -8.20 12.98 2.28
N TYR A 133 -8.11 13.92 3.23
CA TYR A 133 -7.80 15.31 2.93
C TYR A 133 -6.40 15.50 2.30
N ASP A 134 -5.43 14.64 2.62
CA ASP A 134 -4.10 14.68 1.98
C ASP A 134 -4.16 14.17 0.55
N VAL A 135 -4.99 13.16 0.29
CA VAL A 135 -5.20 12.61 -1.07
C VAL A 135 -5.90 13.63 -1.95
N VAL A 136 -7.01 14.20 -1.46
CA VAL A 136 -7.75 15.26 -2.15
C VAL A 136 -6.85 16.46 -2.38
N GLY A 137 -6.14 16.93 -1.35
CA GLY A 137 -5.21 18.05 -1.47
C GLY A 137 -4.10 17.78 -2.49
N PHE A 138 -3.57 16.56 -2.55
CA PHE A 138 -2.57 16.18 -3.56
C PHE A 138 -3.13 16.27 -4.98
N ILE A 139 -4.34 15.76 -5.20
CA ILE A 139 -5.00 15.76 -6.52
C ILE A 139 -5.30 17.20 -6.94
N GLU A 140 -5.99 17.97 -6.11
CA GLU A 140 -6.41 19.34 -6.39
C GLU A 140 -5.23 20.29 -6.63
N ASN A 141 -4.12 20.10 -5.91
CA ASN A 141 -2.94 20.94 -6.06
C ASN A 141 -1.90 20.36 -7.02
N ALA A 142 -2.18 19.25 -7.71
CA ALA A 142 -1.21 18.53 -8.54
C ALA A 142 0.13 18.29 -7.81
N GLY A 143 0.05 17.93 -6.52
CA GLY A 143 1.19 17.71 -5.65
C GLY A 143 1.98 18.96 -5.24
N ARG A 144 1.46 20.17 -5.44
CA ARG A 144 2.04 21.45 -4.98
C ARG A 144 1.36 21.91 -3.69
N ASN A 145 1.83 23.02 -3.10
CA ASN A 145 1.21 23.68 -1.92
C ASN A 145 1.01 22.78 -0.69
N PHE A 146 1.87 21.77 -0.51
CA PHE A 146 1.83 20.89 0.66
C PHE A 146 2.38 21.62 1.90
N THR A 147 1.86 21.30 3.07
CA THR A 147 2.33 21.84 4.35
C THR A 147 3.51 21.05 4.91
N CYS A 148 3.59 19.76 4.58
CA CYS A 148 4.69 18.87 4.99
C CYS A 148 4.96 17.80 3.91
N CYS A 149 6.21 17.39 3.76
CA CYS A 149 6.61 16.32 2.86
C CYS A 149 7.48 15.31 3.61
N GLY A 150 7.12 14.03 3.51
CA GLY A 150 7.84 12.91 4.10
C GLY A 150 7.45 11.61 3.43
N CYS A 151 6.75 10.73 4.15
CA CYS A 151 6.24 9.47 3.57
C CYS A 151 5.23 9.72 2.43
N TRP A 152 4.51 10.84 2.49
CA TRP A 152 3.71 11.42 1.40
C TRP A 152 3.73 12.95 1.54
N LYS A 153 3.04 13.64 0.63
CA LYS A 153 2.79 15.09 0.73
C LYS A 153 1.51 15.33 1.54
N ALA A 154 1.65 15.94 2.71
CA ALA A 154 0.54 16.27 3.58
C ALA A 154 0.08 17.72 3.39
N TYR A 155 -1.21 17.95 3.58
CA TYR A 155 -1.93 19.20 3.38
C TYR A 155 -2.60 19.71 4.67
N GLY A 156 -2.60 18.90 5.73
CA GLY A 156 -3.11 19.26 7.06
C GLY A 156 -2.05 19.91 7.98
N ASP A 157 -2.15 19.66 9.29
CA ASP A 157 -1.19 20.16 10.28
C ASP A 157 0.22 19.56 10.04
N PRO A 158 1.23 20.41 9.72
CA PRO A 158 2.58 19.94 9.45
C PRO A 158 3.22 19.25 10.67
N SER A 159 2.91 19.67 11.89
CA SER A 159 3.47 19.08 13.10
C SER A 159 2.91 17.67 13.35
N ALA A 160 1.60 17.49 13.16
CA ALA A 160 0.98 16.17 13.23
C ALA A 160 1.53 15.23 12.15
N ALA A 161 1.66 15.71 10.90
CA ALA A 161 2.24 14.94 9.80
C ALA A 161 3.68 14.51 10.09
N GLN A 162 4.53 15.43 10.56
CA GLN A 162 5.92 15.12 10.94
C GLN A 162 6.01 14.06 12.03
N ARG A 163 5.20 14.17 13.09
CA ARG A 163 5.17 13.15 14.17
C ARG A 163 4.78 11.78 13.62
N HIS A 164 3.78 11.74 12.74
CA HIS A 164 3.33 10.50 12.13
C HIS A 164 4.40 9.91 11.20
N PHE A 165 5.04 10.72 10.35
CA PHE A 165 6.16 10.26 9.51
C PHE A 165 7.33 9.74 10.34
N ALA A 166 7.67 10.41 11.45
CA ALA A 166 8.71 9.95 12.36
C ALA A 166 8.38 8.58 12.96
N GLN A 167 7.11 8.33 13.30
CA GLN A 167 6.65 7.02 13.79
C GLN A 167 6.83 5.93 12.73
N LEU A 168 6.39 6.19 11.49
CA LEU A 168 6.52 5.24 10.38
C LEU A 168 8.00 4.95 10.05
N ASN A 169 8.83 6.00 9.98
CA ASN A 169 10.26 5.88 9.70
C ASN A 169 10.99 5.11 10.81
N LYS A 170 10.65 5.38 12.09
CA LYS A 170 11.20 4.63 13.23
C LYS A 170 10.83 3.14 13.14
N CYS A 171 9.57 2.83 12.81
CA CYS A 171 9.13 1.47 12.60
C CYS A 171 9.94 0.78 11.50
N THR A 172 10.06 1.42 10.33
CA THR A 172 10.84 0.88 9.21
C THR A 172 12.30 0.65 9.58
N ALA A 173 12.94 1.59 10.28
CA ALA A 173 14.33 1.46 10.73
C ALA A 173 14.53 0.26 11.68
N VAL A 174 13.63 0.06 12.64
CA VAL A 174 13.68 -1.08 13.57
C VAL A 174 13.47 -2.39 12.82
N TYR A 175 12.47 -2.47 11.95
CA TYR A 175 12.16 -3.68 11.17
C TYR A 175 13.31 -4.04 10.23
N LEU A 176 13.92 -3.06 9.56
CA LEU A 176 15.11 -3.29 8.75
C LEU A 176 16.28 -3.81 9.56
N ARG A 177 16.52 -3.26 10.76
CA ARG A 177 17.58 -3.75 11.65
C ARG A 177 17.35 -5.21 12.05
N LEU A 178 16.13 -5.56 12.45
CA LEU A 178 15.77 -6.93 12.85
C LEU A 178 15.87 -7.90 11.66
N PHE A 179 15.41 -7.49 10.48
CA PHE A 179 15.53 -8.31 9.27
C PHE A 179 17.00 -8.55 8.90
N ARG A 180 17.84 -7.51 8.95
CA ARG A 180 19.29 -7.60 8.69
C ARG A 180 20.01 -8.47 9.73
N SER A 181 19.50 -8.58 10.95
CA SER A 181 20.03 -9.50 11.96
C SER A 181 19.49 -10.94 11.83
N GLY A 182 18.83 -11.27 10.72
CA GLY A 182 18.34 -12.62 10.42
C GLY A 182 16.93 -12.93 10.93
N THR A 183 16.17 -11.94 11.42
CA THR A 183 14.78 -12.18 11.85
C THR A 183 13.90 -12.40 10.61
N PRO A 184 13.21 -13.55 10.50
CA PRO A 184 12.36 -13.84 9.35
C PRO A 184 11.11 -12.94 9.33
N ILE A 185 10.61 -12.57 8.15
CA ILE A 185 9.46 -11.66 7.97
C ILE A 185 8.23 -12.14 8.73
N GLN A 186 8.02 -13.44 8.77
CA GLN A 186 6.93 -14.10 9.49
C GLN A 186 6.97 -13.74 10.97
N ARG A 187 8.15 -13.57 11.60
CA ARG A 187 8.25 -13.11 13.00
C ARG A 187 8.09 -11.60 13.17
N LEU A 188 8.40 -10.82 12.13
CA LEU A 188 8.23 -9.37 12.12
C LEU A 188 6.75 -8.96 11.95
N ALA A 189 5.97 -9.76 11.24
CA ALA A 189 4.54 -9.56 11.08
C ALA A 189 3.80 -9.77 12.41
N VAL A 190 3.16 -8.72 12.92
CA VAL A 190 2.34 -8.79 14.13
C VAL A 190 0.93 -9.26 13.75
N ALA A 191 0.31 -10.12 14.56
CA ALA A 191 -1.11 -10.48 14.36
C ALA A 191 -1.99 -9.28 14.76
N ALA A 192 -3.04 -9.01 13.98
CA ALA A 192 -3.99 -7.93 14.26
C ALA A 192 -5.16 -8.43 15.10
#